data_AF-A7SEL9-F1
#
_entry.id   AF-A7SEL9-F1
#
_cell.length_a   1.000
_cell.length_b   1.000
_cell.length_c   1.000
_cell.angle_alpha   90.00
_cell.angle_beta   90.00
_cell.angle_gamma   90.00
#
_symmetry.space_group_name_H-M   'P 1'
#
loop_
_entity.id
_entity.type
_entity.pdbx_description
1 polymer ?
#
loop_
_entity_poly.entity_id
_entity_poly.type
_entity_poly.pdbx_seq_one_letter_code
_entity_poly.pdbx_strand_id
1 'polypeptide(L)'
;QASDMIVKYDEHSASRAFKFGIIYQKFGQISEEEYFCNKHHSPAMDEFLQMLGHRVRLQDFNGYNGGLDVKYGQTGESSVHTEHNNKEVMFHVSTLLPFSNGDTQQVQRKRHIGNDIVCIVFQDDNTPFSPTSIRSHFL
;
A
#
# COMPACT_ATOMS: atom_id res chain seq x y z
N GLN A 1 -28.90 24.99 8.31
CA GLN A 1 -29.39 24.44 7.03
C GLN A 1 -28.55 24.92 5.85
N ALA A 2 -28.50 26.21 5.49
CA ALA A 2 -27.60 26.69 4.42
C ALA A 2 -26.11 26.69 4.81
N SER A 3 -25.78 27.05 6.05
CA SER A 3 -24.41 27.03 6.60
C SER A 3 -23.75 25.65 6.53
N ASP A 4 -24.50 24.59 6.84
CA ASP A 4 -23.98 23.22 6.92
C ASP A 4 -23.66 22.67 5.52
N MET A 5 -24.39 23.12 4.50
CA MET A 5 -24.14 22.77 3.11
C MET A 5 -22.87 23.44 2.58
N ILE A 6 -22.60 24.68 2.99
CA ILE A 6 -21.39 25.42 2.60
C ILE A 6 -20.15 24.78 3.25
N VAL A 7 -20.21 24.46 4.55
CA VAL A 7 -19.10 23.78 5.24
C VAL A 7 -18.79 22.43 4.59
N LYS A 8 -19.82 21.63 4.27
CA LYS A 8 -19.62 20.35 3.55
C LYS A 8 -19.02 20.54 2.16
N TYR A 9 -19.37 21.62 1.46
CA TYR A 9 -18.80 21.94 0.15
C TYR A 9 -17.34 22.35 0.26
N ASP A 10 -16.97 23.18 1.23
CA ASP A 10 -15.58 23.57 1.48
C ASP A 10 -14.73 22.36 1.90
N GLU A 11 -15.25 21.51 2.78
CA GLU A 11 -14.55 20.32 3.28
C GLU A 11 -14.56 19.14 2.29
N HIS A 12 -15.32 19.19 1.19
CA HIS A 12 -15.50 18.05 0.27
C HIS A 12 -14.17 17.56 -0.35
N SER A 13 -13.17 18.44 -0.41
CA SER A 13 -11.86 18.17 -0.99
C SER A 13 -10.82 17.70 0.04
N ALA A 14 -11.12 17.81 1.34
CA ALA A 14 -10.24 17.38 2.42
C ALA A 14 -10.42 15.88 2.70
N SER A 15 -9.63 15.03 2.03
CA SER A 15 -9.64 13.60 2.35
C SER A 15 -9.09 13.38 3.77
N ARG A 16 -9.83 12.58 4.55
CA ARG A 16 -9.43 12.11 5.89
C ARG A 16 -8.84 10.71 5.85
N ALA A 17 -8.76 10.10 4.67
CA ALA A 17 -8.28 8.74 4.48
C ALA A 17 -7.33 8.68 3.28
N PHE A 18 -6.17 8.07 3.48
CA PHE A 18 -5.13 7.93 2.47
C PHE A 18 -4.69 6.48 2.35
N LYS A 19 -4.24 6.12 1.15
CA LYS A 19 -3.65 4.82 0.86
C LYS A 19 -2.37 5.02 0.09
N PHE A 20 -1.34 4.27 0.47
CA PHE A 20 -0.01 4.36 -0.12
C PHE A 20 0.55 2.98 -0.41
N GLY A 21 1.14 2.81 -1.58
CA GLY A 21 1.85 1.58 -1.91
C GLY A 21 3.19 1.53 -1.17
N ILE A 22 3.63 0.32 -0.80
CA ILE A 22 5.01 0.08 -0.40
C ILE A 22 5.54 -1.09 -1.22
N ILE A 23 6.62 -0.82 -1.97
CA ILE A 23 7.29 -1.79 -2.83
C ILE A 23 8.66 -2.11 -2.24
N TYR A 24 8.96 -3.40 -2.13
CA TYR A 24 10.27 -3.90 -1.75
C TYR A 24 11.11 -4.20 -2.99
N GLN A 25 12.28 -3.57 -3.10
CA GLN A 25 13.25 -3.78 -4.17
C GLN A 25 14.54 -4.35 -3.61
N LYS A 26 14.86 -5.58 -4.00
CA LYS A 26 16.14 -6.23 -3.68
C LYS A 26 17.23 -5.73 -4.63
N PHE A 27 18.48 -5.93 -4.21
CA PHE A 27 19.64 -5.61 -5.02
C PHE A 27 19.54 -6.17 -6.44
N GLY A 28 19.72 -5.30 -7.43
CA GLY A 28 19.76 -5.66 -8.84
C GLY A 28 18.40 -5.85 -9.53
N GLN A 29 17.28 -5.84 -8.79
CA GLN A 29 15.94 -5.87 -9.40
C GLN A 29 15.67 -4.53 -10.10
N ILE A 30 15.17 -4.57 -11.33
CA ILE A 30 14.93 -3.35 -12.14
C ILE A 30 13.59 -3.37 -12.90
N SER A 31 12.83 -4.45 -12.78
CA SER A 31 11.54 -4.62 -13.46
C SER A 31 10.38 -4.75 -12.48
N GLU A 32 9.19 -4.32 -12.93
CA GLU A 32 7.94 -4.44 -12.20
C GLU A 32 7.69 -5.86 -11.66
N GLU A 33 7.88 -6.85 -12.52
CA GLU A 33 7.67 -8.27 -12.21
C GLU A 33 8.58 -8.72 -11.06
N GLU A 34 9.85 -8.33 -11.07
CA GLU A 34 10.79 -8.67 -10.00
C GLU A 34 10.36 -8.08 -8.66
N TYR A 35 9.89 -6.84 -8.63
CA TYR A 35 9.45 -6.19 -7.40
C TYR A 35 8.22 -6.88 -6.80
N PHE A 36 7.19 -7.13 -7.61
CA PHE A 36 5.95 -7.72 -7.13
C PHE A 36 6.07 -9.23 -6.89
N CYS A 37 7.07 -9.92 -7.44
CA CYS A 37 7.32 -11.32 -7.16
C CYS A 37 7.99 -11.58 -5.80
N ASN A 38 8.42 -10.54 -5.07
CA ASN A 38 9.00 -10.69 -3.74
C ASN A 38 7.98 -11.24 -2.72
N LYS A 39 8.17 -12.48 -2.26
CA LYS A 39 7.28 -13.13 -1.27
C LYS A 39 7.51 -12.65 0.16
N HIS A 40 8.76 -12.28 0.47
CA HIS A 40 9.19 -11.86 1.79
C HIS A 40 10.06 -10.61 1.67
N HIS A 41 9.98 -9.76 2.69
CA HIS A 41 10.86 -8.61 2.87
C HIS A 41 11.97 -8.90 3.89
N SER A 42 12.95 -8.00 3.96
CA SER A 42 14.05 -8.09 4.92
C SER A 42 13.64 -7.68 6.34
N PRO A 43 14.41 -8.06 7.37
CA PRO A 43 14.22 -7.54 8.72
C PRO A 43 14.28 -6.01 8.81
N ALA A 44 15.17 -5.37 8.03
CA ALA A 44 15.27 -3.92 7.99
C ALA A 44 13.99 -3.26 7.44
N MET A 45 13.35 -3.88 6.45
CA MET A 45 12.05 -3.43 5.97
C MET A 45 10.96 -3.63 7.03
N ASP A 46 10.97 -4.72 7.79
CA ASP A 46 9.98 -4.92 8.86
C ASP A 46 10.13 -3.86 9.96
N GLU A 47 11.36 -3.51 10.36
CA GLU A 47 11.64 -2.39 11.27
C GLU A 47 11.12 -1.06 10.71
N PHE A 48 11.36 -0.79 9.43
CA PHE A 48 10.82 0.39 8.76
C PHE A 48 9.28 0.42 8.76
N LEU A 49 8.62 -0.72 8.50
CA LEU A 49 7.17 -0.83 8.55
C LEU A 49 6.61 -0.54 9.96
N GLN A 50 7.32 -0.98 11.02
CA GLN A 50 6.97 -0.67 12.40
C GLN A 50 7.11 0.83 12.73
N MET A 51 8.01 1.54 12.06
CA MET A 51 8.13 3.00 12.20
C MET A 51 6.99 3.75 11.50
N LEU A 52 6.46 3.22 10.39
CA LEU A 52 5.37 3.86 9.64
C LEU A 52 4.02 3.74 10.35
N GLY A 53 3.79 2.66 11.09
CA GLY A 53 2.50 2.43 11.74
C GLY A 53 2.41 1.09 12.45
N HIS A 54 1.19 0.72 12.80
CA HIS A 54 0.89 -0.51 13.51
C HIS A 54 0.53 -1.62 12.52
N ARG A 55 1.06 -2.82 12.78
CA ARG A 55 0.61 -4.03 12.11
C ARG A 55 -0.81 -4.36 12.56
N VAL A 56 -1.76 -4.38 11.63
CA VAL A 56 -3.16 -4.67 11.89
C VAL A 56 -3.58 -5.95 11.18
N ARG A 57 -4.39 -6.78 11.85
CA ARG A 57 -5.06 -7.91 11.21
C ARG A 57 -6.21 -7.38 10.35
N LEU A 58 -6.33 -7.85 9.10
CA LEU A 58 -7.34 -7.37 8.18
C LEU A 58 -8.74 -7.94 8.48
N GLN A 59 -8.80 -9.20 8.89
CA GLN A 59 -10.07 -9.82 9.28
C GLN A 59 -10.72 -9.02 10.42
N ASP A 60 -11.94 -8.56 10.17
CA ASP A 60 -12.77 -7.75 11.09
C ASP A 60 -12.14 -6.40 11.48
N PHE A 61 -11.23 -5.87 10.66
CA PHE A 61 -10.66 -4.54 10.86
C PHE A 61 -11.72 -3.44 10.66
N ASN A 62 -11.83 -2.53 11.63
CA ASN A 62 -12.87 -1.50 11.67
C ASN A 62 -12.41 -0.11 11.21
N GLY A 63 -11.11 0.09 10.95
CA GLY A 63 -10.58 1.35 10.44
C GLY A 63 -10.67 1.46 8.91
N TYR A 64 -10.13 2.54 8.35
CA TYR A 64 -10.03 2.70 6.90
C TYR A 64 -9.18 1.58 6.28
N ASN A 65 -9.81 0.74 5.45
CA ASN A 65 -9.19 -0.46 4.91
C ASN A 65 -8.47 -0.25 3.57
N GLY A 66 -8.48 0.95 2.98
CA GLY A 66 -7.81 1.22 1.70
C GLY A 66 -8.31 0.41 0.50
N GLY A 67 -9.43 -0.31 0.64
CA GLY A 67 -9.90 -1.28 -0.35
C GLY A 67 -9.35 -2.71 -0.17
N LEU A 68 -8.63 -3.00 0.92
CA LEU A 68 -8.26 -4.35 1.33
C LEU A 68 -9.49 -5.12 1.86
N ASP A 69 -9.50 -6.43 1.65
CA ASP A 69 -10.57 -7.32 2.10
C ASP A 69 -10.45 -7.59 3.60
N VAL A 70 -11.51 -7.24 4.34
CA VAL A 70 -11.62 -7.43 5.79
C VAL A 70 -12.56 -8.58 6.17
N LYS A 71 -13.15 -9.27 5.20
CA LYS A 71 -14.18 -10.29 5.42
C LYS A 71 -13.75 -11.70 5.04
N TYR A 72 -13.06 -11.87 3.91
CA TYR A 72 -12.78 -13.19 3.33
C TYR A 72 -11.28 -13.49 3.17
N GLY A 73 -10.39 -12.61 3.64
CA GLY A 73 -8.94 -12.80 3.61
C GLY A 73 -8.31 -12.79 2.21
N GLN A 74 -8.99 -12.22 1.20
CA GLN A 74 -8.52 -12.23 -0.19
C GLN A 74 -7.33 -11.31 -0.47
N THR A 75 -7.00 -10.40 0.45
CA THR A 75 -5.89 -9.43 0.28
C THR A 75 -4.84 -9.57 1.37
N GLY A 76 -4.68 -10.78 1.90
CA GLY A 76 -3.70 -11.10 2.94
C GLY A 76 -4.31 -11.07 4.34
N GLU A 77 -3.52 -11.46 5.33
CA GLU A 77 -3.97 -11.58 6.72
C GLU A 77 -3.79 -10.28 7.52
N SER A 78 -2.83 -9.46 7.13
CA SER A 78 -2.45 -8.24 7.84
C SER A 78 -1.90 -7.18 6.90
N SER A 79 -1.94 -5.93 7.36
CA SER A 79 -1.24 -4.81 6.73
C SER A 79 -0.69 -3.85 7.79
N VAL A 80 -0.18 -2.69 7.36
CA VAL A 80 0.25 -1.59 8.22
C VAL A 80 -0.75 -0.45 8.11
N HIS A 81 -1.18 0.06 9.26
CA HIS A 81 -2.11 1.18 9.38
C HIS A 81 -1.60 2.19 10.40
N THR A 82 -1.82 3.48 10.16
CA THR A 82 -1.55 4.53 11.14
C THR A 82 -2.62 5.61 11.10
N GLU A 83 -2.77 6.34 12.20
CA GLU A 83 -3.56 7.55 12.26
C GLU A 83 -2.62 8.72 12.55
N HIS A 84 -2.67 9.76 11.71
CA HIS A 84 -1.84 10.94 11.86
C HIS A 84 -2.66 12.20 11.58
N ASN A 85 -2.72 13.12 12.56
CA ASN A 85 -3.50 14.37 12.45
C ASN A 85 -4.96 14.14 12.02
N ASN A 86 -5.64 13.18 12.67
CA ASN A 86 -7.02 12.78 12.37
C ASN A 86 -7.22 12.31 10.92
N LYS A 87 -6.17 11.77 10.30
CA LYS A 87 -6.19 11.13 8.99
C LYS A 87 -5.77 9.68 9.14
N GLU A 88 -6.57 8.78 8.60
CA GLU A 88 -6.25 7.37 8.55
C GLU A 88 -5.40 7.07 7.31
N VAL A 89 -4.39 6.21 7.48
CA VAL A 89 -3.48 5.81 6.42
C VAL A 89 -3.39 4.30 6.39
N MET A 90 -3.79 3.70 5.26
CA MET A 90 -3.61 2.29 4.99
C MET A 90 -2.46 2.08 4.01
N PHE A 91 -1.49 1.23 4.37
CA PHE A 91 -0.40 0.90 3.46
C PHE A 91 -0.72 -0.39 2.69
N HIS A 92 -0.47 -0.38 1.38
CA HIS A 92 -0.49 -1.58 0.55
C HIS A 92 0.94 -2.13 0.44
N VAL A 93 1.32 -3.00 1.37
CA VAL A 93 2.68 -3.56 1.41
C VAL A 93 2.78 -4.75 0.45
N SER A 94 3.62 -4.65 -0.58
CA SER A 94 3.68 -5.63 -1.68
C SER A 94 3.86 -7.07 -1.20
N THR A 95 4.69 -7.27 -0.18
CA THR A 95 4.99 -8.58 0.39
C THR A 95 3.91 -9.12 1.33
N LEU A 96 2.98 -8.28 1.81
CA LEU A 96 1.87 -8.69 2.67
C LEU A 96 0.60 -9.01 1.89
N LEU A 97 0.52 -8.50 0.66
CA LEU A 97 -0.51 -8.91 -0.30
C LEU A 97 -0.25 -10.35 -0.77
N PRO A 98 -1.30 -11.12 -1.11
CA PRO A 98 -1.17 -12.50 -1.53
C PRO A 98 -0.26 -12.65 -2.75
N PHE A 99 0.49 -13.75 -2.78
CA PHE A 99 1.30 -14.13 -3.93
C PHE A 99 0.56 -15.20 -4.73
N SER A 100 0.44 -15.00 -6.04
CA SER A 100 -0.19 -15.97 -6.96
C SER A 100 0.88 -16.76 -7.70
N ASN A 101 1.00 -18.07 -7.43
CA ASN A 101 1.91 -18.93 -8.21
C ASN A 101 1.43 -18.99 -9.67
N GLY A 102 2.35 -18.77 -10.61
CA GLY A 102 2.05 -18.80 -12.05
C GLY A 102 1.55 -17.47 -12.66
N ASP A 103 1.26 -16.47 -11.84
CA ASP A 103 0.95 -15.11 -12.30
C ASP A 103 2.22 -14.26 -12.25
N THR A 104 2.99 -14.23 -13.33
CA THR A 104 4.22 -13.43 -13.43
C THR A 104 3.98 -11.95 -13.21
N GLN A 105 2.79 -11.43 -13.54
CA GLN A 105 2.45 -10.03 -13.35
C GLN A 105 1.97 -9.72 -11.93
N GLN A 106 1.65 -10.72 -11.11
CA GLN A 106 1.09 -10.54 -9.77
C GLN A 106 -0.05 -9.51 -9.74
N VAL A 107 -1.06 -9.72 -10.61
CA VAL A 107 -2.17 -8.78 -10.85
C VAL A 107 -2.90 -8.41 -9.56
N GLN A 108 -3.01 -9.34 -8.61
CA GLN A 108 -3.64 -9.06 -7.31
C GLN A 108 -2.85 -8.06 -6.46
N ARG A 109 -1.52 -8.00 -6.59
CA ARG A 109 -0.71 -6.99 -5.91
C ARG A 109 -0.79 -5.65 -6.65
N LYS A 110 -0.67 -5.70 -7.97
CA LYS A 110 -0.74 -4.53 -8.86
C LYS A 110 -2.07 -3.81 -8.78
N ARG A 111 -3.21 -4.50 -8.67
CA ARG A 111 -4.52 -3.83 -8.59
C ARG A 111 -4.68 -2.94 -7.36
N HIS A 112 -3.91 -3.18 -6.30
CA HIS A 112 -3.91 -2.34 -5.11
C HIS A 112 -2.86 -1.23 -5.26
N ILE A 113 -1.59 -1.62 -5.35
CA ILE A 113 -0.46 -0.66 -5.38
C ILE A 113 -0.48 0.20 -6.64
N GLY A 114 -0.77 -0.39 -7.80
CA GLY A 114 -0.87 0.34 -9.06
C GLY A 114 -2.06 1.30 -9.15
N ASN A 115 -3.02 1.24 -8.21
CA ASN A 115 -4.12 2.21 -8.10
C ASN A 115 -3.91 3.20 -6.95
N ASP A 116 -2.74 3.19 -6.31
CA ASP A 116 -2.32 4.24 -5.39
C ASP A 116 -1.69 5.39 -6.17
N ILE A 117 -1.81 6.61 -5.66
CA ILE A 117 -1.24 7.81 -6.30
C ILE A 117 0.22 8.01 -5.88
N VAL A 118 0.58 7.56 -4.68
CA VAL A 118 1.92 7.69 -4.12
C VAL A 118 2.36 6.34 -3.58
N CYS A 119 3.61 5.98 -3.88
CA CYS A 119 4.21 4.72 -3.48
C CYS A 119 5.60 4.95 -2.90
N ILE A 120 5.94 4.21 -1.84
CA ILE A 120 7.25 4.18 -1.21
C ILE A 120 8.02 2.98 -1.77
N VAL A 121 9.27 3.17 -2.15
CA VAL A 121 10.19 2.09 -2.54
C VAL A 121 11.21 1.90 -1.45
N PHE A 122 11.22 0.73 -0.83
CA PHE A 122 12.21 0.33 0.17
C PHE A 122 13.30 -0.52 -0.48
N GLN A 123 14.56 -0.19 -0.19
CA GLN A 123 15.74 -0.87 -0.70
C GLN A 123 16.66 -1.22 0.48
N ASP A 124 17.11 -2.48 0.56
CA ASP A 124 18.19 -2.84 1.49
C ASP A 124 19.54 -2.32 1.01
N ASP A 125 19.76 -2.38 -0.31
CA ASP A 125 20.98 -1.97 -0.97
C ASP A 125 20.65 -1.01 -2.11
N ASN A 126 21.52 -0.02 -2.31
CA ASN A 126 21.35 0.98 -3.35
C ASN A 126 21.20 0.31 -4.73
N THR A 127 20.00 0.47 -5.30
CA THR A 127 19.65 -0.07 -6.61
C THR A 127 18.98 1.05 -7.41
N PRO A 128 19.34 1.27 -8.68
CA PRO A 128 18.63 2.25 -9.50
C PRO A 128 17.14 1.95 -9.57
N PHE A 129 16.30 2.95 -9.32
CA PHE A 129 14.86 2.87 -9.48
C PHE A 129 14.40 3.93 -10.48
N SER A 130 13.51 3.54 -11.40
CA SER A 130 12.81 4.47 -12.30
C SER A 130 11.31 4.36 -12.06
N PRO A 131 10.57 5.47 -11.86
CA PRO A 131 9.11 5.43 -11.79
C PRO A 131 8.46 4.77 -13.01
N THR A 132 9.08 4.93 -14.20
CA THR A 132 8.61 4.31 -15.45
C THR A 132 8.72 2.78 -15.46
N SER A 133 9.40 2.19 -14.48
CA SER A 133 9.49 0.74 -14.36
C SER A 133 8.19 0.10 -13.89
N ILE A 134 7.27 0.87 -13.27
CA ILE A 134 5.94 0.41 -12.86
C ILE A 134 4.92 0.92 -13.88
N ARG A 135 4.11 0.02 -14.44
CA ARG A 135 3.07 0.38 -15.40
C ARG A 135 1.78 0.68 -14.66
N SER A 136 1.52 1.98 -14.47
CA SER A 136 0.27 2.49 -13.91
C SER A 136 -0.18 3.76 -14.64
N HIS A 137 -1.49 4.04 -14.62
CA HIS A 137 -2.04 5.35 -15.00
C HIS A 137 -2.13 6.32 -13.80
N PHE A 138 -1.84 5.84 -12.59
CA PHE A 138 -1.95 6.57 -11.34
C PHE A 138 -0.60 6.85 -10.66
N LEU A 139 0.37 5.91 -10.78
CA LEU A 139 1.75 6.06 -10.31
C LEU A 139 2.68 6.61 -11.40
#